data_AF-W7YM69-F1
#
_entry.id   AF-W7YM69-F1
#
_cell.length_a   1.000
_cell.length_b   1.000
_cell.length_c   1.000
_cell.angle_alpha   90.00
_cell.angle_beta   90.00
_cell.angle_gamma   90.00
#
_symmetry.space_group_name_H-M   'P 1'
#
loop_
_entity.id
_entity.type
_entity.pdbx_description
1 polymer ?
#
loop_
_entity_poly.entity_id
_entity_poly.type
_entity_poly.pdbx_seq_one_letter_code
_entity_poly.pdbx_strand_id
1 'polypeptide(L)'
;MLDINSIPEGPVVDWLSARAELANSTSDALKEGQLFSCGDGNIYQWQQGTRRPFVSKEAVSRWMLEGSEIQQIAQEKLYAAPEGLPIIAPPVLLNPIL
;
A
#
# COMPACT_ATOMS: atom_id res chain seq x y z
N MET A 1 -3.74 -28.27 26.34
CA MET A 1 -4.84 -27.43 26.86
C MET A 1 -4.21 -26.09 27.21
N LEU A 2 -4.57 -25.02 26.50
CA LEU A 2 -3.98 -23.69 26.68
C LEU A 2 -4.58 -23.07 27.96
N ASP A 3 -3.75 -22.68 28.93
CA ASP A 3 -4.21 -22.07 30.17
C ASP A 3 -4.46 -20.57 29.93
N ILE A 4 -5.72 -20.15 30.02
CA ILE A 4 -6.14 -18.77 29.75
C ILE A 4 -5.81 -17.81 30.90
N ASN A 5 -5.34 -18.31 32.05
CA ASN A 5 -5.00 -17.49 33.21
C ASN A 5 -3.49 -17.25 33.37
N SER A 6 -2.65 -17.82 32.50
CA SER A 6 -1.21 -17.54 32.50
C SER A 6 -0.89 -16.30 31.68
N ILE A 7 -0.11 -15.37 32.26
CA ILE A 7 0.47 -14.27 31.49
C ILE A 7 1.60 -14.86 30.63
N PRO A 8 1.55 -14.72 29.29
CA PRO A 8 2.62 -15.23 28.43
C PRO A 8 3.91 -14.44 28.68
N GLU A 9 4.90 -15.09 29.29
CA GLU A 9 6.24 -14.53 29.43
C GLU A 9 6.99 -14.66 28.10
N GLY A 10 7.00 -13.58 27.32
CA GLY A 10 7.82 -13.44 26.13
C GLY A 10 9.17 -12.79 26.46
N PRO A 11 10.18 -12.90 25.58
CA PRO A 11 11.43 -12.18 25.74
C PRO A 11 11.16 -10.67 25.86
N VAL A 12 11.85 -10.00 26.79
CA VAL A 12 11.79 -8.53 26.92
C VAL A 12 12.45 -7.93 25.70
N VAL A 13 11.63 -7.45 24.76
CA VAL A 13 12.11 -6.81 23.54
C VAL A 13 12.36 -5.33 23.83
N ASP A 14 13.58 -4.86 23.59
CA ASP A 14 13.85 -3.42 23.55
C ASP A 14 13.11 -2.79 22.36
N TRP A 15 12.06 -2.04 22.67
CA TRP A 15 11.14 -1.47 21.68
C TRP A 15 11.84 -0.53 20.70
N LEU A 16 12.89 0.18 21.12
CA LEU A 16 13.64 1.09 20.25
C LEU A 16 14.42 0.32 19.19
N SER A 17 15.11 -0.75 19.60
CA SER A 17 15.88 -1.62 18.73
C SER A 17 14.97 -2.42 17.78
N ALA A 18 13.86 -2.97 18.28
CA ALA A 18 12.87 -3.66 17.43
C ALA A 18 12.24 -2.72 16.39
N ARG A 19 11.99 -1.46 16.74
CA ARG A 19 11.49 -0.45 15.81
C ARG A 19 12.53 -0.09 14.75
N ALA A 20 13.81 -0.04 15.12
CA ALA A 20 14.92 0.17 14.20
C ALA A 20 15.14 -1.03 13.27
N GLU A 21 14.97 -2.27 13.76
CA GLU A 21 14.99 -3.47 12.92
C GLU A 21 13.78 -3.53 11.98
N LEU A 22 12.59 -3.14 12.44
CA LEU A 22 11.41 -3.00 11.57
C LEU A 22 11.64 -1.92 10.50
N ALA A 23 12.29 -0.82 10.87
CA ALA A 23 12.69 0.24 9.95
C ALA A 23 13.81 -0.21 8.99
N ASN A 24 14.77 -1.04 9.42
CA ASN A 24 15.84 -1.59 8.57
C ASN A 24 15.39 -2.80 7.72
N SER A 25 14.28 -3.44 8.10
CA SER A 25 13.57 -4.41 7.25
C SER A 25 12.78 -3.73 6.12
N THR A 26 12.95 -2.40 5.93
CA THR A 26 12.73 -1.73 4.64
C THR A 26 13.74 -2.23 3.62
N SER A 27 13.56 -3.49 3.24
CA SER A 27 13.75 -3.87 1.85
C SER A 27 13.06 -2.80 1.01
N ASP A 28 13.76 -2.35 -0.02
CA ASP A 28 13.32 -1.47 -1.11
C ASP A 28 12.09 -2.00 -1.89
N ALA A 29 11.38 -2.97 -1.30
CA ALA A 29 10.21 -3.65 -1.80
C ALA A 29 8.95 -2.87 -1.40
N LEU A 30 8.21 -2.45 -2.41
CA LEU A 30 6.89 -1.86 -2.26
C LEU A 30 5.98 -2.81 -1.49
N LYS A 31 5.26 -2.28 -0.49
CA LYS A 31 4.30 -3.05 0.29
C LYS A 31 3.01 -3.23 -0.49
N GLU A 32 2.31 -4.34 -0.26
CA GLU A 32 1.01 -4.59 -0.88
C GLU A 32 0.03 -3.45 -0.56
N GLY A 33 -0.66 -2.94 -1.58
CA GLY A 33 -1.61 -1.84 -1.48
C GLY A 33 -0.98 -0.44 -1.40
N GLN A 34 0.35 -0.35 -1.36
CA GLN A 34 1.06 0.92 -1.25
C GLN A 34 0.88 1.79 -2.49
N LEU A 35 0.69 3.10 -2.27
CA LEU A 35 0.60 4.10 -3.33
C LEU A 35 1.95 4.76 -3.58
N PHE A 36 2.26 4.98 -4.85
CA PHE A 36 3.48 5.67 -5.24
C PHE A 36 3.29 6.48 -6.53
N SER A 37 4.19 7.43 -6.74
CA SER A 37 4.27 8.27 -7.93
C SER A 37 5.71 8.49 -8.33
N CYS A 38 5.93 8.90 -9.58
CA CYS A 38 7.23 9.01 -10.18
C CYS A 38 7.48 10.41 -10.80
N GLY A 39 6.68 11.40 -10.42
CA GLY A 39 6.75 12.75 -11.01
C GLY A 39 6.23 12.84 -12.45
N ASP A 40 5.72 11.75 -13.02
CA ASP A 40 5.00 11.70 -14.30
C ASP A 40 3.56 12.22 -14.20
N GLY A 41 3.12 12.59 -12.99
CA GLY A 41 1.78 13.07 -12.69
C GLY A 41 0.75 11.95 -12.49
N ASN A 42 1.14 10.69 -12.63
CA ASN A 42 0.30 9.53 -12.39
C ASN A 42 0.50 8.97 -10.98
N ILE A 43 -0.51 8.26 -10.51
CA ILE A 43 -0.49 7.53 -9.24
C ILE A 43 -0.62 6.05 -9.57
N TYR A 44 0.15 5.24 -8.87
CA TYR A 44 0.20 3.80 -9.03
C TYR A 44 -0.05 3.12 -7.68
N GLN A 45 -0.58 1.90 -7.72
CA GLN A 45 -0.67 1.01 -6.57
C GLN A 45 0.21 -0.23 -6.79
N TRP A 46 0.90 -0.67 -5.75
CA TRP A 46 1.56 -1.97 -5.75
C TRP A 46 0.57 -3.06 -5.38
N GLN A 47 0.40 -4.05 -6.25
CA GLN A 47 -0.47 -5.17 -5.97
C GLN A 47 0.05 -6.44 -6.62
N GLN A 48 0.20 -7.51 -5.83
CA GLN A 48 0.59 -8.85 -6.29
C GLN A 48 1.87 -8.84 -7.15
N GLY A 49 2.86 -8.02 -6.80
CA GLY A 49 4.11 -7.93 -7.54
C GLY A 49 4.04 -7.11 -8.83
N THR A 50 2.93 -6.42 -9.08
CA THR A 50 2.72 -5.57 -10.26
C THR A 50 2.44 -4.13 -9.86
N ARG A 51 2.85 -3.18 -10.72
CA ARG A 51 2.42 -1.79 -10.64
C ARG A 51 1.10 -1.63 -11.39
N ARG A 52 0.09 -1.09 -10.72
CA ARG A 52 -1.22 -0.83 -11.32
C ARG A 52 -1.45 0.69 -11.41
N PRO A 53 -1.49 1.28 -12.62
CA PRO A 53 -1.76 2.70 -12.76
C PRO A 53 -3.23 3.03 -12.46
N PHE A 54 -3.50 4.12 -11.76
CA PHE A 54 -4.84 4.70 -11.74
C PHE A 54 -5.12 5.40 -13.07
N VAL A 55 -6.29 5.18 -13.65
CA VAL A 55 -6.65 5.76 -14.96
C VAL A 55 -6.79 7.29 -14.94
N SER A 56 -7.07 7.87 -13.77
CA SER A 56 -7.16 9.31 -13.57
C SER A 56 -7.06 9.67 -12.08
N LYS A 57 -6.90 10.97 -11.79
CA LYS A 57 -6.96 11.49 -10.41
C LYS A 57 -8.34 11.26 -9.81
N GLU A 58 -9.40 11.40 -10.60
CA GLU A 58 -10.78 11.13 -10.17
C GLU A 58 -10.96 9.68 -9.73
N ALA A 59 -10.28 8.71 -10.35
CA ALA A 59 -10.32 7.32 -9.89
C ALA A 59 -9.76 7.20 -8.47
N VAL A 60 -8.62 7.84 -8.17
CA VAL A 60 -8.02 7.90 -6.83
C VAL A 60 -8.99 8.53 -5.83
N SER A 61 -9.63 9.65 -6.19
CA SER A 61 -10.63 10.33 -5.38
C SER A 61 -11.83 9.44 -5.04
N ARG A 62 -12.35 8.71 -6.04
CA ARG A 62 -13.51 7.82 -5.85
C ARG A 62 -13.21 6.60 -4.98
N TRP A 63 -11.94 6.21 -4.87
CA TRP A 63 -11.45 5.22 -3.91
C TRP A 63 -11.14 5.82 -2.52
N MET A 64 -11.38 7.13 -2.30
CA MET A 64 -11.10 7.85 -1.06
C MET A 64 -9.62 7.82 -0.64
N LEU A 65 -8.70 7.85 -1.61
CA LEU A 65 -7.25 7.72 -1.39
C LEU A 65 -6.50 9.06 -1.39
N GLU A 66 -7.17 10.20 -1.44
CA GLU A 66 -6.52 11.53 -1.54
C GLU A 66 -5.67 11.91 -0.33
N GLY A 67 -6.00 11.37 0.85
CA GLY A 67 -5.24 11.59 2.08
C GLY A 67 -4.18 10.51 2.36
N SER A 68 -4.08 9.50 1.50
CA SER A 68 -3.13 8.41 1.66
C SER A 68 -1.70 8.88 1.36
N GLU A 69 -0.72 8.32 2.05
CA GLU A 69 0.69 8.59 1.79
C GLU A 69 1.07 8.08 0.39
N ILE A 70 1.54 8.98 -0.48
CA ILE A 70 2.03 8.66 -1.82
C ILE A 70 3.56 8.73 -1.79
N GLN A 71 4.21 7.57 -1.85
CA GLN A 71 5.66 7.51 -1.88
C GLN A 71 6.18 7.97 -3.25
N GLN A 72 7.16 8.87 -3.26
CA GLN A 72 7.89 9.18 -4.49
C GLN A 72 8.97 8.12 -4.73
N ILE A 73 8.97 7.52 -5.91
CA ILE A 73 9.98 6.56 -6.34
C ILE A 73 10.68 7.04 -7.61
N ALA A 74 11.88 6.53 -7.85
CA ALA A 74 12.65 6.82 -9.07
C ALA A 74 12.02 6.13 -10.30
N GLN A 75 12.19 6.75 -11.47
CA GLN A 75 11.56 6.29 -12.72
C GLN A 75 12.10 4.96 -13.20
N GLU A 76 13.37 4.70 -12.92
CA GLU A 76 14.03 3.44 -13.20
C GLU A 76 13.38 2.29 -12.40
N LYS A 77 12.98 2.55 -11.14
CA LYS A 77 12.29 1.56 -10.29
C LYS A 77 10.87 1.28 -10.79
N LEU A 78 10.17 2.31 -11.27
CA LEU A 78 8.84 2.16 -11.88
C LEU A 78 8.91 1.25 -13.12
N TYR A 79 9.85 1.50 -14.03
CA TYR A 79 9.96 0.72 -15.27
C TYR A 79 10.47 -0.71 -15.06
N ALA A 80 11.20 -0.97 -13.98
CA ALA A 80 11.60 -2.33 -13.59
C ALA A 80 10.42 -3.18 -13.10
N ALA A 81 9.36 -2.54 -12.59
CA ALA A 81 8.17 -3.23 -12.10
C ALA A 81 7.23 -3.67 -13.26
N PRO A 82 6.75 -4.94 -13.27
CA PRO A 82 5.76 -5.40 -14.23
C PRO A 82 4.46 -4.58 -14.14
N GLU A 83 3.92 -4.18 -15.28
CA GLU A 83 2.65 -3.45 -15.34
C GLU A 83 1.45 -4.41 -15.25
N GLY A 84 0.58 -4.17 -14.28
CA GLY A 84 -0.70 -4.85 -14.12
C GLY A 84 -1.86 -4.08 -14.72
N LEU A 85 -3.08 -4.59 -14.55
CA LEU A 85 -4.29 -3.93 -15.06
C LEU A 85 -4.49 -2.55 -14.40
N PRO A 86 -4.95 -1.54 -15.15
CA PRO A 86 -5.23 -0.23 -14.58
C PRO A 86 -6.33 -0.30 -13.52
N ILE A 87 -6.32 0.65 -12.58
CA ILE A 87 -7.34 0.85 -11.56
C ILE A 87 -8.30 1.93 -12.06
N ILE A 88 -9.54 1.53 -12.31
CA ILE A 88 -10.65 2.43 -12.64
C ILE A 88 -11.37 2.87 -11.37
N ALA A 89 -12.19 3.92 -11.48
CA ALA A 89 -13.10 4.30 -10.40
C ALA A 89 -14.04 3.14 -10.04
N PRO A 90 -14.42 2.97 -8.76
CA PRO A 90 -15.38 1.95 -8.35
C PRO A 90 -16.74 2.20 -9.04
N PRO A 91 -17.44 1.14 -9.48
CA PRO A 91 -18.76 1.27 -10.05
C PRO A 91 -19.76 1.74 -8.99
N VAL A 92 -20.58 2.73 -9.35
CA VAL A 92 -21.66 3.21 -8.47
C VAL A 92 -22.94 2.46 -8.82
N LEU A 93 -23.42 1.63 -7.90
CA LEU A 93 -24.74 1.01 -8.02
C LEU A 93 -25.79 2.05 -7.61
N LEU A 94 -26.46 2.64 -8.61
CA LEU A 94 -27.63 3.46 -8.38
C LEU A 94 -28.82 2.52 -8.24
N ASN A 95 -29.37 2.39 -7.03
CA ASN A 95 -30.58 1.62 -6.82
C ASN A 95 -31.78 2.59 -6.80
N PRO A 96 -32.62 2.62 -7.85
CA PRO A 96 -33.81 3.45 -7.87
C PRO A 96 -34.90 2.75 -7.06
N ILE A 97 -34.79 2.80 -5.73
CA ILE A 97 -35.89 2.47 -4.84
C ILE A 97 -36.19 3.72 -4.03
N LEU A 98 -37.15 4.50 -4.52
CA LEU A 98 -37.91 5.51 -3.78
C LEU A 98 -39.36 5.07 -3.77
#